data_AF-A0A1M5EXZ7-F1
#
_entry.id   AF-A0A1M5EXZ7-F1
#
_cell.length_a   1.000
_cell.length_b   1.000
_cell.length_c   1.000
_cell.angle_alpha   90.00
_cell.angle_beta   90.00
_cell.angle_gamma   90.00
#
_symmetry.space_group_name_H-M   'P 1'
#
loop_
_entity.id
_entity.type
_entity.pdbx_description
1 polymer ?
#
loop_
_entity_poly.entity_id
_entity_poly.type
_entity_poly.pdbx_seq_one_letter_code
_entity_poly.pdbx_strand_id
1 'polypeptide(L)'
;MRCKLLLLIFCGATSFHSLAQSWDNYLKNQMIASYSVLENKMEYCDSIEEKLPKIDEQWFIQLSKKEKYAVASYLAYLADMNCFGEEQKQYESAMLAYTAESKDENALKEWFSSARVYRGAEFEKTFANIDVTKLLNWHQQNSGLKPFDIVQFLQQYPEFQQH
;
A
#
# COMPACT_ATOMS: atom_id res chain seq x y z
N MET A 1 7.76 75.97 34.21
CA MET A 1 8.74 74.86 34.36
C MET A 1 8.13 73.60 33.78
N ARG A 2 8.91 72.91 32.94
CA ARG A 2 8.52 71.75 32.14
C ARG A 2 8.71 70.48 32.97
N CYS A 3 7.72 69.57 32.97
CA CYS A 3 7.96 68.14 33.16
C CYS A 3 6.92 67.38 32.34
N LYS A 4 7.28 67.04 31.10
CA LYS A 4 6.57 66.04 30.30
C LYS A 4 7.02 64.67 30.81
N LEU A 5 6.13 63.95 31.49
CA LEU A 5 6.34 62.57 31.89
C LEU A 5 6.21 61.70 30.62
N LEU A 6 7.34 61.28 30.04
CA LEU A 6 7.38 60.31 28.94
C LEU A 6 7.23 58.91 29.54
N LEU A 7 6.02 58.35 29.45
CA LEU A 7 5.77 56.92 29.67
C LEU A 7 6.44 56.15 28.53
N LEU A 8 7.65 55.66 28.78
CA LEU A 8 8.30 54.64 27.97
C LEU A 8 7.51 53.34 28.12
N ILE A 9 6.57 53.11 27.20
CA ILE A 9 5.97 51.80 26.98
C ILE A 9 7.09 50.93 26.41
N PHE A 10 7.73 50.17 27.30
CA PHE A 10 8.66 49.11 26.93
C PHE A 10 7.82 48.02 26.25
N CYS A 11 7.63 48.13 24.94
CA CYS A 11 7.21 47.01 24.10
C CYS A 11 8.35 45.99 24.14
N GLY A 12 8.38 45.17 25.19
CA GLY A 12 9.09 43.91 25.19
C GLY A 12 8.51 43.11 24.04
N ALA A 13 9.19 43.12 22.90
CA ALA A 13 8.96 42.17 21.84
C ALA A 13 9.32 40.79 22.41
N THR A 14 8.35 40.13 23.05
CA THR A 14 8.37 38.68 23.14
C THR A 14 8.29 38.20 21.70
N SER A 15 9.45 38.03 21.08
CA SER A 15 9.60 37.24 19.86
C SER A 15 9.23 35.81 20.25
N PHE A 16 7.93 35.54 20.24
CA PHE A 16 7.41 34.19 20.08
C PHE A 16 8.00 33.72 18.75
N HIS A 17 9.12 33.00 18.82
CA HIS A 17 9.53 32.14 17.73
C HIS A 17 8.47 31.04 17.67
N SER A 18 7.33 31.33 17.05
CA SER A 18 6.54 30.26 16.47
C SER A 18 7.51 29.60 15.50
N LEU A 19 7.95 28.37 15.81
CA LEU A 19 8.54 27.49 14.82
C LEU A 19 7.44 27.27 13.77
N ALA A 20 7.32 28.21 12.84
CA ALA A 20 6.47 28.06 11.68
C ALA A 20 7.07 26.89 10.91
N GLN A 21 6.45 25.72 11.04
CA GLN A 21 6.84 24.56 10.28
C GLN A 21 6.70 24.94 8.81
N SER A 22 7.80 24.80 8.06
CA SER A 22 7.77 25.04 6.63
C SER A 22 6.81 24.03 5.98
N TRP A 23 6.19 24.45 4.88
CA TRP A 23 5.16 23.64 4.20
C TRP A 23 5.69 22.26 3.77
N ASP A 24 6.94 22.21 3.30
CA ASP A 24 7.65 20.96 2.98
C ASP A 24 7.79 20.03 4.20
N ASN A 25 8.13 20.58 5.38
CA ASN A 25 8.23 19.80 6.61
C ASN A 25 6.87 19.29 7.08
N TYR A 26 5.80 20.07 6.88
CA TYR A 26 4.44 19.62 7.16
C TYR A 26 4.07 18.44 6.25
N LEU A 27 4.30 18.55 4.94
CA LEU A 27 4.01 17.48 3.98
C LEU A 27 4.85 16.22 4.25
N LYS A 28 6.12 16.39 4.64
CA LYS A 28 6.98 15.27 5.05
C LYS A 28 6.41 14.53 6.26
N ASN A 29 5.95 15.25 7.27
CA ASN A 29 5.33 14.64 8.44
C ASN A 29 4.02 13.94 8.10
N GLN A 30 3.21 14.48 7.18
CA GLN A 30 1.99 13.81 6.69
C GLN A 30 2.33 12.50 5.96
N MET A 31 3.33 12.51 5.08
CA MET A 31 3.82 11.32 4.41
C MET A 31 4.25 10.24 5.42
N ILE A 32 5.09 10.60 6.40
CA ILE A 32 5.55 9.66 7.44
C ILE A 32 4.38 9.12 8.27
N ALA A 33 3.45 9.98 8.68
CA ALA A 33 2.29 9.56 9.46
C ALA A 33 1.40 8.59 8.67
N SER A 34 1.13 8.89 7.40
CA SER A 34 0.33 8.00 6.53
C SER A 34 1.02 6.65 6.27
N TYR A 35 2.35 6.63 6.17
CA TYR A 35 3.10 5.37 6.07
C TYR A 35 2.94 4.52 7.33
N SER A 36 3.04 5.13 8.52
CA SER A 36 2.83 4.40 9.78
C SER A 36 1.41 3.84 9.89
N VAL A 37 0.39 4.56 9.41
CA VAL A 37 -0.98 4.04 9.35
C VAL A 37 -1.08 2.83 8.42
N LEU A 38 -0.47 2.90 7.23
CA LEU A 38 -0.39 1.78 6.29
C LEU A 38 0.32 0.57 6.91
N GLU A 39 1.47 0.76 7.52
CA GLU A 39 2.26 -0.31 8.15
C GLU A 39 1.46 -1.04 9.24
N ASN A 40 0.85 -0.29 10.16
CA ASN A 40 -0.03 -0.87 11.19
C ASN A 40 -1.21 -1.64 10.58
N LYS A 41 -1.74 -1.17 9.45
CA LYS A 41 -2.84 -1.84 8.77
C LYS A 41 -2.38 -3.13 8.10
N MET A 42 -1.20 -3.14 7.46
CA MET A 42 -0.60 -4.34 6.88
C MET A 42 -0.37 -5.41 7.95
N GLU A 43 0.23 -5.04 9.10
CA GLU A 43 0.41 -5.96 10.23
C GLU A 43 -0.92 -6.54 10.74
N TYR A 44 -1.96 -5.71 10.82
CA TYR A 44 -3.30 -6.19 11.14
C TYR A 44 -3.84 -7.17 10.10
N CYS A 45 -3.67 -6.87 8.81
CA CYS A 45 -4.11 -7.73 7.71
C CYS A 45 -3.44 -9.11 7.75
N ASP A 46 -2.14 -9.17 8.04
CA ASP A 46 -1.40 -10.41 8.24
C ASP A 46 -1.95 -11.21 9.45
N SER A 47 -2.40 -10.52 10.50
CA SER A 47 -2.95 -11.17 11.70
C SER A 47 -4.34 -11.80 11.51
N ILE A 48 -5.09 -11.37 10.49
CA ILE A 48 -6.44 -11.87 10.18
C ILE A 48 -6.45 -12.79 8.96
N GLU A 49 -5.28 -13.32 8.60
CA GLU A 49 -5.12 -14.25 7.50
C GLU A 49 -6.06 -15.46 7.65
N GLU A 50 -6.75 -15.82 6.57
CA GLU A 50 -7.65 -16.97 6.54
C GLU A 50 -7.26 -17.97 5.46
N LYS A 51 -7.52 -19.24 5.73
CA LYS A 51 -7.34 -20.30 4.74
C LYS A 51 -8.32 -20.12 3.59
N LEU A 52 -7.80 -19.86 2.39
CA LEU A 52 -8.58 -19.84 1.17
C LEU A 52 -9.02 -21.26 0.78
N PRO A 53 -10.33 -21.55 0.65
CA PRO A 53 -10.79 -22.83 0.11
C PRO A 53 -10.30 -23.07 -1.31
N LYS A 54 -10.19 -24.34 -1.68
CA LYS A 54 -9.85 -24.74 -3.05
C LYS A 54 -10.87 -24.19 -4.05
N ILE A 55 -10.38 -23.72 -5.21
CA ILE A 55 -11.19 -23.33 -6.35
C ILE A 55 -11.44 -24.58 -7.19
N ASP A 56 -12.66 -25.13 -7.13
CA ASP A 56 -13.04 -26.36 -7.82
C ASP A 56 -13.61 -26.13 -9.24
N GLU A 57 -13.54 -24.89 -9.73
CA GLU A 57 -14.03 -24.55 -11.07
C GLU A 57 -13.04 -25.01 -12.16
N GLN A 58 -13.59 -25.55 -13.24
CA GLN A 58 -12.80 -26.13 -14.34
C GLN A 58 -11.78 -25.17 -14.94
N TRP A 59 -12.12 -23.88 -15.01
CA TRP A 59 -11.21 -22.88 -15.58
C TRP A 59 -9.92 -22.74 -14.76
N PHE A 60 -9.99 -22.90 -13.44
CA PHE A 60 -8.82 -22.83 -12.57
C PHE A 60 -8.08 -24.17 -12.54
N ILE A 61 -8.81 -25.29 -12.46
CA ILE A 61 -8.23 -26.64 -12.42
C ILE A 61 -7.35 -26.91 -13.65
N GLN A 62 -7.75 -26.44 -14.82
CA GLN A 62 -7.03 -26.65 -16.09
C GLN A 62 -5.76 -25.82 -16.26
N LEU A 63 -5.53 -24.82 -15.39
CA LEU A 63 -4.32 -24.01 -15.43
C LEU A 63 -3.08 -24.83 -15.13
N SER A 64 -1.97 -24.52 -15.79
CA SER A 64 -0.65 -25.06 -15.44
C SER A 64 -0.21 -24.62 -14.05
N LYS A 65 0.81 -25.29 -13.49
CA LYS A 65 1.40 -24.92 -12.19
C LYS A 65 1.82 -23.44 -12.14
N LYS A 66 2.42 -22.91 -13.21
CA LYS A 66 2.84 -21.50 -13.29
C LYS A 66 1.63 -20.55 -13.32
N GLU A 67 0.60 -20.90 -14.09
CA GLU A 67 -0.63 -20.09 -14.18
C GLU A 67 -1.42 -20.10 -12.86
N LYS A 68 -1.53 -21.25 -12.17
CA LYS A 68 -2.14 -21.31 -10.84
C LYS A 68 -1.41 -20.43 -9.83
N TYR A 69 -0.07 -20.45 -9.85
CA TYR A 69 0.72 -19.57 -8.99
C TYR A 69 0.45 -18.09 -9.30
N ALA A 70 0.44 -17.72 -10.58
CA ALA A 70 0.13 -16.36 -11.01
C ALA A 70 -1.29 -15.91 -10.58
N VAL A 71 -2.31 -16.77 -10.75
CA VAL A 71 -3.66 -16.49 -10.25
C VAL A 71 -3.67 -16.33 -8.73
N ALA A 72 -3.02 -17.22 -7.98
CA ALA A 72 -2.96 -17.14 -6.53
C ALA A 72 -2.28 -15.85 -6.06
N SER A 73 -1.17 -15.44 -6.70
CA SER A 73 -0.52 -14.16 -6.42
C SER A 73 -1.43 -12.96 -6.71
N TYR A 74 -2.25 -13.02 -7.76
CA TYR A 74 -3.22 -11.95 -8.03
C TYR A 74 -4.33 -11.90 -6.99
N LEU A 75 -4.86 -13.06 -6.59
CA LEU A 75 -5.87 -13.15 -5.55
C LEU A 75 -5.34 -12.60 -4.22
N ALA A 76 -4.10 -12.92 -3.86
CA ALA A 76 -3.45 -12.36 -2.68
C ALA A 76 -3.34 -10.83 -2.78
N TYR A 77 -2.88 -10.30 -3.92
CA TYR A 77 -2.88 -8.86 -4.16
C TYR A 77 -4.29 -8.23 -4.01
N LEU A 78 -5.34 -8.86 -4.54
CA LEU A 78 -6.70 -8.35 -4.39
C LEU A 78 -7.19 -8.43 -2.93
N ALA A 79 -6.79 -9.45 -2.19
CA ALA A 79 -7.08 -9.59 -0.76
C ALA A 79 -6.41 -8.49 0.07
N ASP A 80 -5.15 -8.21 -0.23
CA ASP A 80 -4.36 -7.14 0.35
C ASP A 80 -4.99 -5.77 0.09
N MET A 81 -5.34 -5.50 -1.18
CA MET A 81 -6.01 -4.25 -1.56
C MET A 81 -7.41 -4.11 -0.93
N ASN A 82 -8.13 -5.21 -0.72
CA ASN A 82 -9.38 -5.20 0.04
C ASN A 82 -9.15 -4.86 1.53
N CYS A 83 -7.98 -5.19 2.08
CA CYS A 83 -7.68 -5.02 3.49
C CYS A 83 -7.05 -3.67 3.83
N PHE A 84 -6.00 -3.25 3.12
CA PHE A 84 -5.21 -2.02 3.40
C PHE A 84 -5.13 -1.04 2.22
N GLY A 85 -5.89 -1.27 1.14
CA GLY A 85 -5.78 -0.48 -0.08
C GLY A 85 -6.11 1.01 0.07
N GLU A 86 -6.98 1.37 1.02
CA GLU A 86 -7.31 2.77 1.29
C GLU A 86 -6.16 3.49 2.01
N GLU A 87 -5.55 2.86 3.00
CA GLU A 87 -4.36 3.35 3.69
C GLU A 87 -3.17 3.48 2.73
N GLN A 88 -3.00 2.52 1.82
CA GLN A 88 -1.97 2.60 0.77
C GLN A 88 -2.19 3.82 -0.13
N LYS A 89 -3.42 4.03 -0.59
CA LYS A 89 -3.77 5.18 -1.43
C LYS A 89 -3.52 6.52 -0.72
N GLN A 90 -3.80 6.59 0.59
CA GLN A 90 -3.53 7.78 1.40
C GLN A 90 -2.03 8.06 1.49
N TYR A 91 -1.21 7.03 1.74
CA TYR A 91 0.24 7.15 1.75
C TYR A 91 0.79 7.59 0.39
N GLU A 92 0.36 6.96 -0.70
CA GLU A 92 0.78 7.31 -2.06
C GLU A 92 0.41 8.77 -2.40
N SER A 93 -0.77 9.22 -1.99
CA SER A 93 -1.20 10.61 -2.18
C SER A 93 -0.34 11.60 -1.39
N ALA A 94 -0.03 11.30 -0.13
CA ALA A 94 0.82 12.13 0.72
C ALA A 94 2.27 12.20 0.21
N MET A 95 2.81 11.06 -0.26
CA MET A 95 4.12 10.96 -0.87
C MET A 95 4.21 11.81 -2.15
N LEU A 96 3.22 11.72 -3.04
CA LEU A 96 3.16 12.53 -4.26
C LEU A 96 3.12 14.03 -3.94
N ALA A 97 2.33 14.44 -2.94
CA ALA A 97 2.27 15.84 -2.51
C ALA A 97 3.62 16.34 -1.98
N TYR A 98 4.29 15.56 -1.13
CA TYR A 98 5.61 15.89 -0.60
C TYR A 98 6.66 15.99 -1.71
N THR A 99 6.72 15.02 -2.64
CA THR A 99 7.69 15.05 -3.75
C THR A 99 7.43 16.21 -4.70
N ALA A 100 6.17 16.55 -4.97
CA ALA A 100 5.83 17.67 -5.85
C ALA A 100 6.34 19.01 -5.31
N GLU A 101 6.24 19.23 -4.00
CA GLU A 101 6.68 20.45 -3.31
C GLU A 101 8.21 20.48 -3.11
N SER A 102 8.76 19.43 -2.50
CA SER A 102 10.16 19.40 -2.05
C SER A 102 11.17 19.06 -3.14
N LYS A 103 10.71 18.45 -4.25
CA LYS A 103 11.56 17.79 -5.27
C LYS A 103 12.40 16.62 -4.74
N ASP A 104 12.16 16.18 -3.50
CA ASP A 104 12.75 14.96 -2.95
C ASP A 104 11.98 13.74 -3.49
N GLU A 105 12.65 12.97 -4.35
CA GLU A 105 12.08 11.81 -5.03
C GLU A 105 12.44 10.48 -4.35
N ASN A 106 13.18 10.49 -3.23
CA ASN A 106 13.74 9.26 -2.67
C ASN A 106 12.66 8.24 -2.29
N ALA A 107 11.66 8.67 -1.51
CA ALA A 107 10.53 7.82 -1.11
C ALA A 107 9.75 7.29 -2.32
N LEU A 108 9.52 8.16 -3.32
CA LEU A 108 8.80 7.79 -4.55
C LEU A 108 9.57 6.74 -5.37
N LYS A 109 10.90 6.90 -5.50
CA LYS A 109 11.76 5.95 -6.21
C LYS A 109 11.83 4.61 -5.50
N GLU A 110 11.96 4.63 -4.18
CA GLU A 110 11.96 3.43 -3.36
C GLU A 110 10.62 2.68 -3.52
N TRP A 111 9.50 3.38 -3.35
CA TRP A 111 8.16 2.80 -3.54
C TRP A 111 7.98 2.16 -4.92
N PHE A 112 8.33 2.87 -6.00
CA PHE A 112 8.23 2.32 -7.35
C PHE A 112 9.16 1.15 -7.60
N SER A 113 10.35 1.15 -7.00
CA SER A 113 11.29 0.03 -7.16
C SER A 113 10.71 -1.25 -6.57
N SER A 114 10.10 -1.17 -5.38
CA SER A 114 9.42 -2.29 -4.73
C SER A 114 8.19 -2.76 -5.50
N ALA A 115 7.36 -1.82 -5.98
CA ALA A 115 6.15 -2.16 -6.76
C ALA A 115 6.46 -2.83 -8.12
N ARG A 116 7.61 -2.51 -8.74
CA ARG A 116 8.00 -3.06 -10.06
C ARG A 116 8.55 -4.47 -10.01
N VAL A 117 9.11 -4.92 -8.88
CA VAL A 117 9.64 -6.30 -8.73
C VAL A 117 8.56 -7.35 -9.05
N TYR A 118 7.29 -7.04 -8.80
CA TYR A 118 6.16 -7.92 -9.06
C TYR A 118 5.70 -8.01 -10.53
N ARG A 119 6.32 -7.30 -11.49
CA ARG A 119 5.86 -7.23 -12.90
C ARG A 119 6.98 -7.49 -13.92
N GLY A 120 7.66 -8.62 -13.82
CA GLY A 120 8.63 -9.05 -14.83
C GLY A 120 7.98 -9.55 -16.14
N ALA A 121 8.72 -9.58 -17.25
CA ALA A 121 8.21 -10.04 -18.56
C ALA A 121 7.69 -11.51 -18.54
N GLU A 122 8.26 -12.37 -17.69
CA GLU A 122 7.74 -13.74 -17.49
C GLU A 122 6.39 -13.76 -16.77
N PHE A 123 6.17 -12.82 -15.85
CA PHE A 123 4.89 -12.64 -15.17
C PHE A 123 3.82 -12.17 -16.16
N GLU A 124 4.12 -11.15 -16.98
CA GLU A 124 3.21 -10.67 -18.03
C GLU A 124 2.82 -11.77 -19.02
N LYS A 125 3.81 -12.57 -19.47
CA LYS A 125 3.54 -13.70 -20.37
C LYS A 125 2.66 -14.77 -19.74
N THR A 126 2.82 -15.03 -18.44
CA THR A 126 2.00 -16.00 -17.71
C THR A 126 0.57 -15.50 -17.57
N PHE A 127 0.37 -14.20 -17.32
CA PHE A 127 -0.97 -13.59 -17.27
C PHE A 127 -1.67 -13.52 -18.61
N ALA A 128 -0.93 -13.38 -19.72
CA ALA A 128 -1.52 -13.35 -21.05
C ALA A 128 -2.32 -14.64 -21.41
N ASN A 129 -2.00 -15.76 -20.77
CA ASN A 129 -2.70 -17.03 -20.97
C ASN A 129 -3.84 -17.28 -19.97
N ILE A 130 -3.98 -16.43 -18.96
CA ILE A 130 -5.03 -16.53 -17.94
C ILE A 130 -6.26 -15.77 -18.43
N ASP A 131 -7.43 -16.39 -18.35
CA ASP A 131 -8.70 -15.67 -18.53
C ASP A 131 -8.99 -14.82 -17.29
N VAL A 132 -8.44 -13.60 -17.27
CA VAL A 132 -8.56 -12.64 -16.16
C VAL A 132 -10.03 -12.31 -15.87
N THR A 133 -10.93 -12.43 -16.84
CA THR A 133 -12.36 -12.20 -16.64
C THR A 133 -12.94 -13.22 -15.66
N LYS A 134 -12.56 -14.50 -15.78
CA LYS A 134 -13.02 -15.55 -14.86
C LYS A 134 -12.50 -15.33 -13.44
N LEU A 135 -11.24 -14.92 -13.34
CA LEU A 135 -10.61 -14.57 -12.07
C LEU A 135 -11.33 -13.41 -11.37
N LEU A 136 -11.60 -12.32 -12.09
CA LEU A 136 -12.31 -11.16 -11.53
C LEU A 136 -13.76 -11.50 -11.17
N ASN A 137 -14.45 -12.29 -12.00
CA ASN A 137 -15.81 -12.76 -11.67
C ASN A 137 -15.81 -13.63 -10.41
N TRP A 138 -14.83 -14.52 -10.27
CA TRP A 138 -14.67 -15.33 -9.08
C TRP A 138 -14.44 -14.46 -7.83
N HIS A 139 -13.54 -13.47 -7.92
CA HIS A 139 -13.29 -12.55 -6.82
C HIS A 139 -14.54 -11.76 -6.42
N GLN A 140 -15.31 -11.26 -7.40
CA GLN A 140 -16.56 -10.55 -7.13
C GLN A 140 -17.61 -11.42 -6.45
N GLN A 141 -17.72 -12.70 -6.84
CA GLN A 141 -18.64 -13.66 -6.20
C GLN A 141 -18.19 -14.02 -4.79
N ASN A 142 -16.88 -13.95 -4.52
CA ASN A 142 -16.27 -14.18 -3.22
C ASN A 142 -15.92 -12.84 -2.54
N SER A 143 -16.88 -11.90 -2.57
CA SER A 143 -16.73 -10.58 -1.94
C SER A 143 -16.44 -10.76 -0.45
N GLY A 144 -15.24 -10.38 -0.02
CA GLY A 144 -14.74 -10.66 1.34
C GLY A 144 -13.51 -11.55 1.38
N LEU A 145 -12.83 -11.76 0.24
CA LEU A 145 -11.50 -12.34 0.22
C LEU A 145 -10.57 -11.61 1.19
N LYS A 146 -10.18 -12.30 2.26
CA LYS A 146 -9.19 -11.87 3.25
C LYS A 146 -7.79 -12.31 2.83
N PRO A 147 -6.74 -11.69 3.38
CA PRO A 147 -5.37 -12.16 3.20
C PRO A 147 -5.27 -13.67 3.45
N PHE A 148 -4.44 -14.36 2.69
CA PHE A 148 -4.26 -15.81 2.77
C PHE A 148 -2.85 -16.23 2.34
N ASP A 149 -2.33 -17.31 2.94
CA ASP A 149 -1.07 -17.92 2.53
C ASP A 149 -1.21 -18.61 1.15
N ILE A 150 -0.50 -18.07 0.16
CA ILE A 150 -0.43 -18.60 -1.22
C ILE A 150 0.08 -20.04 -1.24
N VAL A 151 1.10 -20.37 -0.45
CA VAL A 151 1.69 -21.72 -0.39
C VAL A 151 0.66 -22.69 0.18
N GLN A 152 0.01 -22.34 1.29
CA GLN A 152 -1.04 -23.14 1.88
C GLN A 152 -2.21 -23.36 0.91
N PHE A 153 -2.63 -22.31 0.19
CA PHE A 153 -3.67 -22.40 -0.82
C PHE A 153 -3.28 -23.35 -1.95
N LEU A 154 -2.07 -23.21 -2.50
CA LEU A 154 -1.59 -23.99 -3.64
C LEU A 154 -1.30 -25.46 -3.31
N GLN A 155 -0.93 -25.78 -2.06
CA GLN A 155 -0.74 -27.16 -1.59
C GLN A 155 -2.01 -28.02 -1.67
N GLN A 156 -3.18 -27.42 -1.86
CA GLN A 156 -4.44 -28.13 -2.10
C GLN A 156 -4.52 -28.78 -3.50
N TYR A 157 -3.57 -28.50 -4.41
CA TYR A 157 -3.53 -29.05 -5.76
C TYR A 157 -2.35 -30.03 -5.94
N PRO A 158 -2.55 -31.19 -6.60
CA PRO A 158 -1.53 -32.26 -6.67
C PRO A 158 -0.15 -31.83 -7.18
N GLU A 159 -0.10 -30.91 -8.15
CA GLU A 159 1.13 -30.42 -8.78
C GLU A 159 2.02 -29.56 -7.86
N PHE A 160 1.53 -29.15 -6.69
CA PHE A 160 2.28 -28.43 -5.66
C PHE A 160 2.64 -29.29 -4.44
N GLN A 161 2.23 -30.57 -4.42
CA GLN A 161 2.51 -31.50 -3.31
C GLN A 161 3.83 -32.28 -3.50
N GLN A 162 4.50 -32.13 -4.64
CA GLN A 162 5.76 -32.82 -4.95
C GLN A 162 6.96 -31.90 -4.65
N HIS A 163 7.84 -32.38 -3.76
CA HIS A 163 9.15 -31.81 -3.42
C HIS A 163 10.17 -32.05 -4.53
#